data_AF-A0A9E5GWY6-F1
#
_entry.id   AF-A0A9E5GWY6-F1
#
_cell.length_a   1.000
_cell.length_b   1.000
_cell.length_c   1.000
_cell.angle_alpha   90.00
_cell.angle_beta   90.00
_cell.angle_gamma   90.00
#
_symmetry.space_group_name_H-M   'P 1'
#
loop_
_entity.id
_entity.type
_entity.pdbx_description
1 polymer ?
#
loop_
_entity_poly.entity_id
_entity_poly.type
_entity_poly.pdbx_seq_one_letter_code
_entity_poly.pdbx_strand_id
1 'polypeptide(L)'
;MSTYKTLTYLGAGPFLFLTVFMLLNPPAEQIFAFLILIYGGFITSFLAGSHWKEAIKKKDKSLQFICMIPTIVSVFIVISAVVFNPIWLLPMLMILFVWLYRLDTSLSKETHKDYILVRRNITVLICTLLIIAFAISYDF
;
A
#
# COMPACT_ATOMS: atom_id res chain seq x y z
N MET A 1 -7.22 21.25 -8.84
CA MET A 1 -6.60 20.26 -7.94
C MET A 1 -5.24 19.88 -8.52
N SER A 2 -4.16 19.80 -7.71
CA SER A 2 -2.84 19.43 -8.25
C SER A 2 -2.83 17.98 -8.75
N THR A 3 -2.17 17.71 -9.87
CA THR A 3 -2.16 16.39 -10.54
C THR A 3 -1.75 15.25 -9.60
N TYR A 4 -0.78 15.47 -8.70
CA TYR A 4 -0.36 14.45 -7.74
C TYR A 4 -1.45 14.14 -6.71
N LYS A 5 -2.21 15.14 -6.26
CA LYS A 5 -3.34 14.94 -5.33
C LYS A 5 -4.39 14.08 -6.01
N THR A 6 -4.79 14.46 -7.24
CA THR A 6 -5.80 13.70 -8.01
C THR A 6 -5.37 12.25 -8.21
N LEU A 7 -4.13 12.02 -8.66
CA LEU A 7 -3.61 10.67 -8.87
C LEU A 7 -3.57 9.85 -7.58
N THR A 8 -3.16 10.45 -6.46
CA THR A 8 -3.06 9.73 -5.17
C THR A 8 -4.45 9.31 -4.66
N TYR A 9 -5.47 10.18 -4.76
CA TYR A 9 -6.83 9.81 -4.36
C TYR A 9 -7.49 8.82 -5.32
N LEU A 10 -7.29 8.97 -6.63
CA LEU A 10 -7.79 7.98 -7.60
C LEU A 10 -7.13 6.61 -7.40
N GLY A 11 -5.85 6.58 -6.99
CA GLY A 11 -5.17 5.34 -6.61
C GLY A 11 -5.74 4.65 -5.38
N ALA A 12 -6.53 5.33 -4.53
CA ALA A 12 -7.26 4.68 -3.46
C ALA A 12 -8.60 4.08 -3.93
N GLY A 13 -9.07 4.44 -5.13
CA GLY A 13 -10.35 4.02 -5.69
C GLY A 13 -10.51 2.49 -5.76
N PRO A 14 -9.54 1.73 -6.31
CA PRO A 14 -9.66 0.28 -6.36
C PRO A 14 -9.72 -0.39 -4.99
N PHE A 15 -9.03 0.13 -3.97
CA PHE A 15 -9.17 -0.38 -2.60
C PHE A 15 -10.60 -0.19 -2.09
N LEU A 16 -11.15 1.01 -2.23
CA LEU A 16 -12.52 1.30 -1.80
C LEU A 16 -13.52 0.40 -2.53
N PHE A 17 -13.40 0.29 -3.85
CA PHE A 17 -14.25 -0.55 -4.67
C PHE A 17 -14.18 -2.01 -4.22
N LEU A 18 -12.99 -2.59 -4.12
CA LEU A 18 -12.83 -4.00 -3.75
C LEU A 18 -13.33 -4.28 -2.32
N THR A 19 -13.09 -3.40 -1.36
CA THR A 19 -13.62 -3.53 0.01
C THR A 19 -15.15 -3.50 0.04
N VAL A 20 -15.80 -2.61 -0.75
CA VAL A 20 -17.27 -2.58 -0.85
C VAL A 20 -17.81 -3.84 -1.51
N PHE A 21 -17.18 -4.32 -2.58
CA PHE A 21 -17.61 -5.54 -3.26
C PHE A 21 -17.47 -6.79 -2.39
N MET A 22 -16.42 -6.83 -1.57
CA MET A 22 -16.20 -7.85 -0.55
C MET A 22 -17.34 -7.88 0.47
N LEU A 23 -17.77 -6.70 0.97
CA LEU A 23 -18.92 -6.59 1.88
C LEU A 23 -20.23 -7.08 1.23
N LEU A 24 -20.44 -6.76 -0.04
CA LEU A 24 -21.66 -7.11 -0.76
C LEU A 24 -21.70 -8.58 -1.23
N ASN A 25 -20.55 -9.26 -1.27
CA ASN A 25 -20.44 -10.64 -1.77
C ASN A 25 -19.52 -11.48 -0.86
N PRO A 26 -19.96 -11.83 0.36
CA PRO A 26 -19.15 -12.61 1.32
C PRO A 26 -18.57 -13.92 0.75
N PRO A 27 -19.28 -14.71 -0.09
CA PRO A 27 -18.71 -15.95 -0.64
C PRO A 27 -17.47 -15.75 -1.52
N ALA A 28 -17.22 -14.53 -2.02
CA ALA A 28 -16.09 -14.18 -2.88
C ALA A 28 -15.01 -13.37 -2.14
N GLU A 29 -15.06 -13.31 -0.81
CA GLU A 29 -14.16 -12.49 0.01
C GLU A 29 -12.66 -12.78 -0.25
N GLN A 30 -12.29 -14.05 -0.43
CA GLN A 30 -10.90 -14.44 -0.67
C GLN A 30 -10.41 -13.91 -2.01
N ILE A 31 -11.27 -13.90 -3.03
CA ILE A 31 -10.94 -13.37 -4.35
C ILE A 31 -10.71 -11.86 -4.25
N PHE A 32 -11.58 -11.13 -3.55
CA PHE A 32 -11.40 -9.69 -3.36
C PHE A 32 -10.19 -9.34 -2.52
N ALA A 33 -9.93 -10.10 -1.44
CA ALA A 33 -8.71 -9.95 -0.65
C ALA A 33 -7.46 -10.18 -1.51
N PHE A 34 -7.44 -11.21 -2.36
CA PHE A 34 -6.35 -11.47 -3.29
C PHE A 34 -6.14 -10.31 -4.28
N LEU A 35 -7.22 -9.77 -4.86
CA LEU A 35 -7.16 -8.60 -5.75
C LEU A 35 -6.63 -7.35 -5.04
N ILE A 36 -7.02 -7.13 -3.78
CA ILE A 36 -6.49 -6.05 -2.94
C ILE A 36 -4.98 -6.22 -2.75
N LEU A 37 -4.50 -7.44 -2.49
CA LEU A 37 -3.07 -7.72 -2.35
C LEU A 37 -2.29 -7.48 -3.64
N ILE A 38 -2.80 -7.90 -4.80
CA ILE A 38 -2.18 -7.64 -6.10
C ILE A 38 -2.07 -6.14 -6.34
N TYR A 39 -3.19 -5.43 -6.22
CA TYR A 39 -3.21 -4.00 -6.49
C TYR A 39 -2.33 -3.23 -5.51
N GLY A 40 -2.41 -3.57 -4.22
CA GLY A 40 -1.55 -3.01 -3.19
C GLY A 40 -0.09 -3.27 -3.47
N GLY A 41 0.27 -4.49 -3.88
CA GLY A 41 1.63 -4.85 -4.27
C GLY A 41 2.18 -4.02 -5.43
N PHE A 42 1.34 -3.69 -6.43
CA PHE A 42 1.75 -2.77 -7.51
C PHE A 42 1.99 -1.35 -7.00
N ILE A 43 1.09 -0.83 -6.15
CA ILE A 43 1.21 0.52 -5.60
C ILE A 43 2.45 0.65 -4.70
N THR A 44 2.66 -0.30 -3.79
CA THR A 44 3.82 -0.28 -2.89
C THR A 44 5.14 -0.44 -3.65
N SER A 45 5.18 -1.29 -4.68
CA SER A 45 6.37 -1.45 -5.54
C SER A 45 6.68 -0.17 -6.32
N PHE A 46 5.64 0.49 -6.86
CA PHE A 46 5.80 1.78 -7.55
C PHE A 46 6.32 2.87 -6.62
N LEU A 47 5.76 2.98 -5.41
CA LEU A 47 6.19 3.96 -4.40
C LEU A 47 7.64 3.73 -3.97
N ALA A 48 8.01 2.49 -3.69
CA ALA A 48 9.37 2.10 -3.32
C ALA A 48 10.38 2.46 -4.42
N GLY A 49 10.03 2.19 -5.69
CA GLY A 49 10.83 2.60 -6.84
C GLY A 49 11.03 4.11 -6.95
N SER A 50 10.02 4.91 -6.57
CA SER A 50 10.13 6.37 -6.58
C SER A 50 11.17 6.90 -5.58
N HIS A 51 11.30 6.25 -4.41
CA HIS A 51 12.31 6.58 -3.40
C HIS A 51 13.73 6.21 -3.82
N TRP A 52 13.87 5.16 -4.62
CA TRP A 52 15.17 4.66 -5.07
C TRP A 52 15.95 5.71 -5.88
N LYS A 53 15.26 6.53 -6.68
CA LYS A 53 15.87 7.65 -7.40
C LYS A 53 16.60 8.63 -6.48
N GLU A 54 15.98 8.99 -5.36
CA GLU A 54 16.58 9.91 -4.38
C GLU A 54 17.72 9.23 -3.61
N ALA A 55 17.60 7.93 -3.32
CA ALA A 55 18.66 7.14 -2.70
C ALA A 55 19.93 7.06 -3.57
N ILE A 56 19.76 6.88 -4.89
CA ILE A 56 20.86 6.89 -5.87
C ILE A 56 21.53 8.26 -5.91
N LYS A 57 20.76 9.35 -5.98
CA LYS A 57 21.30 10.72 -5.96
C LYS A 57 22.16 11.00 -4.72
N LYS A 58 21.73 10.50 -3.56
CA LYS A 58 22.46 10.64 -2.30
C LYS A 58 23.69 9.72 -2.16
N LYS A 59 23.88 8.76 -3.09
CA LYS A 59 24.92 7.72 -3.04
C LYS A 59 24.91 6.90 -1.73
N ASP A 60 23.75 6.82 -1.07
CA ASP A 60 23.59 6.10 0.19
C ASP A 60 23.15 4.66 -0.08
N LYS A 61 24.09 3.71 0.08
CA LYS A 61 23.84 2.28 -0.15
C LYS A 61 22.84 1.69 0.84
N SER A 62 22.83 2.16 2.08
CA SER A 62 21.89 1.69 3.10
C SER A 62 20.46 2.09 2.72
N LEU A 63 20.29 3.34 2.33
CA LEU A 63 19.00 3.84 1.87
C LEU A 63 18.54 3.14 0.58
N GLN A 64 19.44 2.86 -0.36
CA GLN A 64 19.11 2.08 -1.56
C GLN A 64 18.56 0.70 -1.22
N PHE A 65 19.17 0.01 -0.25
CA PHE A 65 18.69 -1.29 0.23
C PHE A 65 17.32 -1.16 0.90
N ILE A 66 17.14 -0.17 1.77
CA ILE A 66 15.86 0.09 2.45
C ILE A 66 14.73 0.37 1.45
N CYS A 67 14.99 1.14 0.39
CA CYS A 67 13.99 1.43 -0.64
C CYS A 67 13.63 0.20 -1.50
N MET A 68 14.46 -0.84 -1.56
CA MET A 68 14.18 -2.06 -2.32
C MET A 68 13.27 -3.02 -1.55
N ILE A 69 13.36 -3.04 -0.22
CA ILE A 69 12.65 -4.00 0.64
C ILE A 69 11.13 -4.00 0.42
N PRO A 70 10.42 -2.85 0.37
CA PRO A 70 8.97 -2.86 0.19
C PRO A 70 8.53 -3.56 -1.09
N THR A 71 9.27 -3.42 -2.21
CA THR A 71 8.99 -4.14 -3.46
C THR A 71 9.15 -5.66 -3.28
N ILE A 72 10.26 -6.11 -2.68
CA ILE A 72 10.51 -7.54 -2.45
C ILE A 72 9.43 -8.14 -1.56
N VAL A 73 9.10 -7.47 -0.46
CA VAL A 73 8.06 -7.93 0.48
C VAL A 73 6.68 -7.91 -0.19
N SER A 74 6.40 -6.94 -1.07
CA SER A 74 5.13 -6.91 -1.82
C SER A 74 4.98 -8.09 -2.77
N VAL A 75 6.05 -8.42 -3.51
CA VAL A 75 6.08 -9.60 -4.38
C VAL A 75 5.91 -10.88 -3.56
N PHE A 76 6.60 -10.97 -2.43
CA PHE A 76 6.46 -12.11 -1.52
C PHE A 76 5.02 -12.26 -1.01
N ILE A 77 4.39 -11.17 -0.56
CA ILE A 77 2.98 -11.16 -0.12
C ILE A 77 2.05 -11.67 -1.23
N VAL A 78 2.19 -11.19 -2.46
CA VAL A 78 1.32 -11.59 -3.58
C VAL A 78 1.52 -13.06 -3.94
N ILE A 79 2.77 -13.55 -3.97
CA ILE A 79 3.05 -14.98 -4.23
C ILE A 79 2.51 -15.85 -3.10
N SER A 80 2.72 -15.45 -1.84
CA SER A 80 2.17 -16.15 -0.67
C SER A 80 0.65 -16.23 -0.72
N ALA A 81 -0.02 -15.21 -1.24
CA ALA A 81 -1.48 -15.17 -1.36
C ALA A 81 -2.07 -16.18 -2.35
N VAL A 82 -1.25 -16.78 -3.22
CA VAL A 82 -1.66 -17.89 -4.10
C VAL A 82 -1.71 -19.22 -3.34
N VAL A 83 -0.85 -19.37 -2.32
CA VAL A 83 -0.67 -20.63 -1.57
C VAL A 83 -1.42 -20.62 -0.24
N PHE A 84 -1.45 -19.47 0.41
CA PHE A 84 -2.09 -19.27 1.71
C PHE A 84 -3.36 -18.44 1.54
N ASN A 85 -4.24 -18.49 2.55
CA ASN A 85 -5.45 -17.68 2.55
C ASN A 85 -5.06 -16.17 2.53
N PRO A 86 -5.48 -15.41 1.50
CA PRO A 86 -5.07 -14.03 1.27
C PRO A 86 -5.50 -13.06 2.38
N ILE A 87 -6.58 -13.37 3.11
CA ILE A 87 -7.10 -12.51 4.19
C ILE A 87 -6.03 -12.25 5.25
N TRP A 88 -5.27 -13.29 5.62
CA TRP A 88 -4.20 -13.20 6.63
C TRP A 88 -3.01 -12.34 6.22
N LEU A 89 -2.89 -12.02 4.93
CA LEU A 89 -1.80 -11.22 4.40
C LEU A 89 -2.16 -9.73 4.28
N LEU A 90 -3.45 -9.36 4.44
CA LEU A 90 -3.89 -7.96 4.45
C LEU A 90 -3.17 -7.11 5.52
N PRO A 91 -2.94 -7.60 6.76
CA PRO A 91 -2.17 -6.85 7.76
C PRO A 91 -0.71 -6.62 7.34
N MET A 92 -0.09 -7.56 6.61
CA MET A 92 1.28 -7.39 6.12
C MET A 92 1.35 -6.26 5.08
N LEU A 93 0.37 -6.19 4.18
CA LEU A 93 0.24 -5.09 3.23
C LEU A 93 0.01 -3.74 3.94
N MET A 94 -0.80 -3.72 5.00
CA MET A 94 -1.01 -2.52 5.83
C MET A 94 0.31 -2.01 6.43
N ILE A 95 1.13 -2.91 7.00
CA ILE A 95 2.45 -2.57 7.54
C ILE A 95 3.35 -1.95 6.46
N LEU A 96 3.31 -2.46 5.23
CA LEU A 96 4.07 -1.89 4.12
C LEU A 96 3.64 -0.46 3.77
N PHE A 97 2.34 -0.16 3.75
CA PHE A 97 1.87 1.21 3.52
C PHE A 97 2.31 2.18 4.62
N VAL A 98 2.29 1.74 5.88
CA VAL A 98 2.80 2.55 7.00
C VAL A 98 4.31 2.76 6.90
N TRP A 99 5.06 1.71 6.54
CA TRP A 99 6.51 1.83 6.33
C TRP A 99 6.82 2.81 5.19
N LEU A 100 6.16 2.68 4.03
CA LEU A 100 6.37 3.60 2.91
C LEU A 100 6.03 5.05 3.27
N TYR A 101 4.98 5.28 4.09
CA TYR A 101 4.71 6.61 4.62
C TYR A 101 5.86 7.14 5.49
N ARG A 102 6.45 6.29 6.37
CA ARG A 102 7.63 6.68 7.15
C ARG A 102 8.83 7.00 6.27
N LEU A 103 9.05 6.23 5.19
CA LEU A 103 10.10 6.53 4.21
C LEU A 103 9.83 7.84 3.48
N ASP A 104 8.59 8.10 3.05
CA ASP A 104 8.18 9.38 2.47
C ASP A 104 8.54 10.55 3.40
N THR A 105 8.19 10.44 4.70
CA THR A 105 8.49 11.49 5.69
C THR A 105 9.98 11.69 5.91
N SER A 106 10.77 10.60 5.96
CA SER A 106 12.21 10.68 6.16
C SER A 106 12.96 11.24 4.95
N LEU A 107 12.42 11.06 3.75
CA LEU A 107 13.05 11.50 2.51
C LEU A 107 12.59 12.89 2.07
N SER A 108 11.40 13.32 2.47
CA SER A 108 10.93 14.66 2.17
C SER A 108 11.73 15.70 2.94
N LYS A 109 12.28 16.68 2.22
CA LYS A 109 12.75 17.92 2.85
C LYS A 109 11.54 18.72 3.35
N GLU A 110 11.75 19.59 4.35
CA GLU A 110 10.69 20.41 4.98
C GLU A 110 9.83 21.23 4.00
N THR A 111 10.28 21.40 2.76
CA THR A 111 9.61 22.13 1.67
C THR A 111 8.38 21.43 1.05
N HIS A 112 8.04 20.19 1.44
CA HIS A 112 6.92 19.44 0.83
C HIS A 112 5.82 19.00 1.82
N LYS A 113 5.47 19.84 2.80
CA LYS A 113 4.44 19.54 3.82
C LYS A 113 3.09 19.12 3.23
N ASP A 114 2.65 19.78 2.16
CA ASP A 114 1.40 19.45 1.45
C ASP A 114 1.38 18.02 0.89
N TYR A 115 2.49 17.57 0.34
CA TYR A 115 2.62 16.21 -0.19
C TYR A 115 2.52 15.20 0.95
N ILE A 116 3.26 15.43 2.04
CA ILE A 116 3.24 14.54 3.21
C ILE A 116 1.84 14.45 3.85
N LEU A 117 1.11 15.56 3.93
CA LEU A 117 -0.27 15.55 4.42
C LEU A 117 -1.18 14.68 3.55
N VAL A 118 -1.05 14.78 2.22
CA VAL A 118 -1.82 13.94 1.28
C VAL A 118 -1.44 12.47 1.44
N ARG A 119 -0.14 12.16 1.55
CA ARG A 119 0.35 10.80 1.80
C ARG A 119 -0.19 10.23 3.10
N ARG A 120 -0.16 10.99 4.19
CA ARG A 120 -0.73 10.59 5.48
C ARG A 120 -2.21 10.24 5.35
N ASN A 121 -3.01 11.15 4.78
CA ASN A 121 -4.45 10.96 4.68
C ASN A 121 -4.80 9.72 3.84
N ILE A 122 -4.06 9.48 2.76
CA ILE A 122 -4.27 8.30 1.90
C ILE A 122 -3.79 7.03 2.59
N THR A 123 -2.66 7.03 3.28
CA THR A 123 -2.21 5.88 4.06
C THR A 123 -3.24 5.51 5.12
N VAL A 124 -3.78 6.50 5.85
CA VAL A 124 -4.84 6.27 6.83
C VAL A 124 -6.08 5.66 6.16
N LEU A 125 -6.53 6.23 5.05
CA LEU A 125 -7.68 5.70 4.29
C LEU A 125 -7.45 4.25 3.86
N ILE A 126 -6.31 3.93 3.25
CA ILE A 126 -5.98 2.57 2.82
C ILE A 126 -5.91 1.63 4.02
N CYS A 127 -5.26 2.02 5.12
CA CYS A 127 -5.21 1.20 6.34
C CYS A 127 -6.62 0.94 6.88
N THR A 128 -7.50 1.94 6.91
CA THR A 128 -8.89 1.76 7.33
C THR A 128 -9.63 0.77 6.43
N LEU A 129 -9.46 0.87 5.11
CA LEU A 129 -10.08 -0.05 4.15
C LEU A 129 -9.55 -1.49 4.31
N LEU A 130 -8.25 -1.66 4.56
CA LEU A 130 -7.65 -2.97 4.82
C LEU A 130 -8.15 -3.57 6.15
N ILE A 131 -8.31 -2.75 7.20
CA ILE A 131 -8.91 -3.19 8.47
C ILE A 131 -10.35 -3.64 8.27
N ILE A 132 -11.15 -2.87 7.52
CA ILE A 132 -12.54 -3.24 7.19
C ILE A 132 -12.57 -4.56 6.41
N ALA A 133 -11.75 -4.69 5.36
CA ALA A 133 -11.67 -5.93 4.57
C ALA A 133 -11.30 -7.15 5.43
N PHE A 134 -10.33 -6.99 6.33
CA PHE A 134 -9.93 -8.04 7.26
C PHE A 134 -11.04 -8.40 8.26
N ALA A 135 -11.72 -7.39 8.82
CA ALA A 135 -12.80 -7.59 9.79
C ALA A 135 -14.02 -8.30 9.18
N ILE A 136 -14.43 -7.91 7.97
CA ILE A 136 -15.53 -8.57 7.24
C ILE A 136 -15.29 -10.08 7.11
N SER A 137 -14.03 -10.47 6.94
CA SER A 137 -13.64 -11.88 6.73
C SER A 137 -13.60 -12.73 8.00
N TYR A 138 -13.76 -12.11 9.17
CA TYR A 138 -13.70 -12.79 10.47
C TYR A 138 -15.08 -13.11 11.05
N ASP A 139 -16.12 -12.42 10.58
CA ASP A 139 -17.49 -12.52 11.08
C ASP A 139 -18.34 -13.58 10.32
N PHE A 140 -17.74 -14.31 9.37
CA PHE A 140 -18.36 -15.40 8.60
C PHE A 140 -17.53 -16.70 8.73
#